data_AF-A0AAV8XWF6-F1
#
_entry.id   AF-A0AAV8XWF6-F1
#
_cell.length_a   1.000
_cell.length_b   1.000
_cell.length_c   1.000
_cell.angle_alpha   90.00
_cell.angle_beta   90.00
_cell.angle_gamma   90.00
#
_symmetry.space_group_name_H-M   'P 1'
#
loop_
_entity.id
_entity.type
_entity.pdbx_description
1 polymer ?
#
loop_
_entity_poly.entity_id
_entity_poly.type
_entity_poly.pdbx_seq_one_letter_code
_entity_poly.pdbx_strand_id
1 'polypeptide(L)'
;MLPFKYNAGGIKRTIHTLNSKIFNNYLPQQSHIVEGVGNAALSNSAVDTLLAGLIYHAACQIKILKDNLTHLGQRAEEQVSTESEMICIQEGEELKAKIIYKKICQCIDHYDAIYEFVKDLEETYSLLVFSQFFASIIVICVCSLQLSISNTITTAIYMSEWYNFDQKSKKALITLMERAKRPMMVTAGKILDLSLATFTMIIRRSYSLLAVLENYE
;
A
#
# COMPACT_ATOMS: atom_id res chain seq x y z
N MET A 1 0.79 -64.63 17.95
CA MET A 1 -0.01 -64.04 16.87
C MET A 1 -1.31 -63.52 17.49
N LEU A 2 -1.35 -62.24 17.89
CA LEU A 2 -2.56 -61.57 18.39
C LEU A 2 -2.81 -60.35 17.49
N PRO A 3 -3.99 -60.19 16.89
CA PRO A 3 -4.26 -59.06 16.01
C PRO A 3 -4.68 -57.87 16.85
N PHE A 4 -3.81 -56.85 16.95
CA PHE A 4 -4.21 -55.53 17.43
C PHE A 4 -5.21 -54.95 16.41
N LYS A 5 -6.50 -54.96 16.76
CA LYS A 5 -7.55 -54.26 16.00
C LYS A 5 -7.27 -52.76 16.03
N TYR A 6 -6.78 -52.24 14.91
CA TYR A 6 -6.52 -50.81 14.69
C TYR A 6 -7.85 -50.04 14.68
N ASN A 7 -8.14 -49.30 15.76
CA ASN A 7 -9.38 -48.53 15.90
C ASN A 7 -9.27 -47.19 15.14
N ALA A 8 -9.37 -47.27 13.81
CA ALA A 8 -9.34 -46.12 12.90
C ALA A 8 -10.46 -45.10 13.17
N GLY A 9 -11.60 -45.53 13.74
CA GLY A 9 -12.74 -44.67 14.06
C GLY A 9 -12.50 -43.74 15.26
N GLY A 10 -11.81 -44.24 16.29
CA GLY A 10 -11.41 -43.46 17.46
C GLY A 10 -10.38 -42.38 17.11
N ILE A 11 -9.37 -42.73 16.30
CA ILE A 11 -8.30 -41.82 15.88
C ILE A 11 -8.86 -40.68 15.03
N LYS A 12 -9.76 -40.96 14.07
CA LYS A 12 -10.41 -39.93 13.25
C LYS A 12 -11.21 -38.93 14.09
N ARG A 13 -11.90 -39.42 15.12
CA ARG A 13 -12.70 -38.60 16.02
C ARG A 13 -11.80 -37.74 16.91
N THR A 14 -10.75 -38.31 17.49
CA THR A 14 -9.75 -37.57 18.29
C THR A 14 -9.00 -36.53 17.46
N ILE A 15 -8.62 -36.82 16.22
CA ILE A 15 -7.97 -35.85 15.31
C ILE A 15 -8.94 -34.70 14.98
N HIS A 16 -10.22 -34.99 14.70
CA HIS A 16 -11.21 -33.96 14.45
C HIS A 16 -11.44 -33.05 15.67
N THR A 17 -11.52 -33.62 16.87
CA THR A 17 -11.67 -32.86 18.12
C THR A 17 -10.41 -32.07 18.50
N LEU A 18 -9.21 -32.61 18.21
CA LEU A 18 -7.96 -31.87 18.39
C LEU A 18 -7.87 -30.70 17.40
N ASN A 19 -8.18 -30.94 16.12
CA ASN A 19 -8.22 -29.89 15.11
C ASN A 19 -9.25 -28.81 15.46
N SER A 20 -10.44 -29.16 15.96
CA SER A 20 -11.43 -28.15 16.34
C SER A 20 -11.02 -27.35 17.58
N LYS A 21 -10.34 -27.97 18.56
CA LYS A 21 -9.81 -27.28 19.75
C LYS A 21 -8.63 -26.37 19.42
N ILE A 22 -7.71 -26.82 18.56
CA ILE A 22 -6.61 -26.00 18.07
C ILE A 22 -7.18 -24.84 17.24
N PHE A 23 -8.08 -25.12 16.30
CA PHE A 23 -8.74 -24.10 15.49
C PHE A 23 -9.44 -23.04 16.36
N ASN A 24 -10.25 -23.45 17.36
CA ASN A 24 -10.94 -22.52 18.27
C ASN A 24 -9.99 -21.71 19.18
N ASN A 25 -8.82 -22.23 19.57
CA ASN A 25 -7.87 -21.49 20.41
C ASN A 25 -7.03 -20.47 19.61
N TYR A 26 -6.73 -20.76 18.33
CA TYR A 26 -6.00 -19.84 17.45
C TYR A 26 -6.92 -18.86 16.70
N LEU A 27 -8.21 -19.15 16.60
CA LEU A 27 -9.22 -18.31 15.94
C LEU A 27 -9.28 -16.86 16.44
N PRO A 28 -9.31 -16.59 17.76
CA PRO A 28 -9.36 -15.22 18.27
C PRO A 28 -8.08 -14.45 17.92
N GLN A 29 -6.93 -15.13 17.96
CA GLN A 29 -5.63 -14.52 17.65
C GLN A 29 -5.51 -14.22 16.15
N GLN A 30 -5.98 -15.12 15.29
CA GLN A 30 -6.03 -14.86 13.85
C GLN A 30 -7.12 -13.85 13.46
N SER A 31 -8.26 -13.81 14.16
CA SER A 31 -9.32 -12.83 13.88
C SER A 31 -8.86 -11.41 14.19
N HIS A 32 -8.16 -11.17 15.29
CA HIS A 32 -7.59 -9.85 15.60
C HIS A 32 -6.54 -9.39 14.58
N ILE A 33 -5.71 -10.31 14.07
CA ILE A 33 -4.73 -10.00 13.02
C ILE A 33 -5.45 -9.68 11.71
N VAL A 34 -6.48 -10.44 11.33
CA VAL A 34 -7.25 -10.22 10.11
C VAL A 34 -8.06 -8.92 10.18
N GLU A 35 -8.65 -8.60 11.33
CA GLU A 35 -9.37 -7.34 11.55
C GLU A 35 -8.42 -6.14 11.51
N GLY A 36 -7.23 -6.25 12.11
CA GLY A 36 -6.19 -5.22 12.04
C GLY A 36 -5.65 -5.01 10.62
N VAL A 37 -5.37 -6.10 9.88
CA VAL A 37 -4.93 -6.03 8.48
C VAL A 37 -6.07 -5.52 7.58
N GLY A 38 -7.31 -5.89 7.85
CA GLY A 38 -8.50 -5.43 7.12
C GLY A 38 -8.74 -3.93 7.27
N ASN A 39 -8.71 -3.42 8.51
CA ASN A 39 -8.82 -1.99 8.76
C ASN A 39 -7.65 -1.20 8.17
N ALA A 40 -6.42 -1.71 8.28
CA ALA A 40 -5.25 -1.09 7.66
C ALA A 40 -5.37 -1.05 6.14
N ALA A 41 -5.82 -2.14 5.49
CA ALA A 41 -6.00 -2.20 4.04
C ALA A 41 -7.11 -1.26 3.55
N LEU A 42 -8.21 -1.14 4.30
CA LEU A 42 -9.30 -0.21 3.99
C LEU A 42 -8.86 1.24 4.14
N SER A 43 -8.16 1.59 5.23
CA SER A 43 -7.61 2.94 5.40
C SER A 43 -6.61 3.28 4.29
N ASN A 44 -5.76 2.32 3.92
CA ASN A 44 -4.77 2.50 2.86
C ASN A 44 -5.43 2.76 1.50
N SER A 45 -6.44 1.94 1.16
CA SER A 45 -7.17 2.07 -0.10
C SER A 45 -7.92 3.39 -0.20
N ALA A 46 -8.47 3.88 0.92
CA ALA A 46 -9.14 5.18 0.98
C ALA A 46 -8.15 6.33 0.76
N VAL A 47 -6.99 6.30 1.41
CA VAL A 47 -5.93 7.31 1.24
C VAL A 47 -5.42 7.32 -0.21
N ASP A 48 -5.15 6.14 -0.79
CA ASP A 48 -4.71 6.02 -2.19
C ASP A 48 -5.75 6.57 -3.17
N THR A 49 -7.04 6.27 -2.93
CA THR A 49 -8.15 6.77 -3.75
C THR A 49 -8.30 8.29 -3.66
N LEU A 50 -8.19 8.84 -2.45
CA LEU A 50 -8.26 10.29 -2.23
C LEU A 50 -7.09 11.01 -2.89
N LEU A 51 -5.86 10.53 -2.69
CA LEU A 51 -4.66 11.11 -3.31
C LEU A 51 -4.78 11.09 -4.84
N ALA A 52 -5.17 9.96 -5.42
CA ALA A 52 -5.38 9.84 -6.87
C ALA A 52 -6.49 10.80 -7.35
N GLY A 53 -7.59 10.93 -6.59
CA GLY A 53 -8.69 11.83 -6.89
C GLY A 53 -8.28 13.30 -6.88
N LEU A 54 -7.49 13.72 -5.89
CA LEU A 54 -7.00 15.11 -5.77
C LEU A 54 -5.97 15.45 -6.86
N ILE A 55 -5.06 14.52 -7.17
CA ILE A 55 -4.12 14.67 -8.30
C ILE A 55 -4.89 14.79 -9.62
N TYR A 56 -5.90 13.93 -9.81
CA TYR A 56 -6.75 14.00 -11.00
C TYR A 56 -7.54 15.31 -11.06
N HIS A 57 -8.01 15.80 -9.92
CA HIS A 57 -8.67 17.09 -9.80
C HIS A 57 -7.73 18.24 -10.22
N ALA A 58 -6.51 18.30 -9.69
CA ALA A 58 -5.50 19.29 -10.11
C ALA A 58 -5.23 19.21 -11.62
N ALA A 59 -5.03 18.01 -12.15
CA ALA A 59 -4.82 17.80 -13.58
C ALA A 59 -6.03 18.24 -14.43
N CYS A 60 -7.25 18.07 -13.91
CA CYS A 60 -8.47 18.54 -14.55
C CYS A 60 -8.53 20.07 -14.57
N GLN A 61 -8.21 20.75 -13.45
CA GLN A 61 -8.19 22.20 -13.38
C GLN A 61 -7.16 22.81 -14.36
N ILE A 62 -6.00 22.19 -14.53
CA ILE A 62 -5.02 22.59 -15.55
C ILE A 62 -5.61 22.45 -16.97
N LYS A 63 -6.36 21.38 -17.25
CA LYS A 63 -7.04 21.21 -18.55
C LYS A 63 -8.12 22.26 -18.76
N ILE A 64 -8.90 22.60 -17.74
CA ILE A 64 -9.92 23.66 -17.80
C ILE A 64 -9.24 25.00 -18.05
N LEU A 65 -8.17 25.32 -17.33
CA LEU A 65 -7.39 26.54 -17.55
C LEU A 65 -6.87 26.62 -18.99
N LYS A 66 -6.33 25.51 -19.51
CA LYS A 66 -5.88 25.43 -20.91
C LYS A 66 -7.04 25.71 -21.88
N ASP A 67 -8.18 25.08 -21.68
CA ASP A 67 -9.39 25.28 -22.51
C ASP A 67 -9.89 26.73 -22.46
N ASN A 68 -9.89 27.34 -21.27
CA ASN A 68 -10.24 28.74 -21.07
C ASN A 68 -9.32 29.68 -21.85
N LEU A 69 -8.02 29.39 -21.87
CA LEU A 69 -7.01 30.16 -22.61
C LEU A 69 -7.14 29.97 -24.12
N THR A 70 -7.42 28.75 -24.61
CA THR A 70 -7.58 28.50 -26.05
C THR A 70 -8.85 29.12 -26.62
N HIS A 71 -9.93 29.18 -25.84
CA HIS A 71 -11.21 29.77 -26.25
C HIS A 71 -11.41 31.21 -25.74
N LEU A 72 -10.34 31.86 -25.27
CA LEU A 72 -10.38 33.19 -24.67
C LEU A 72 -11.04 34.24 -25.57
N GLY A 73 -10.67 34.28 -26.84
CA GLY A 73 -11.19 35.25 -27.81
C GLY A 73 -12.69 35.08 -28.09
N GLN A 74 -13.13 33.83 -28.28
CA GLN A 74 -14.53 33.49 -28.54
C GLN A 74 -15.42 33.79 -27.33
N ARG A 75 -14.95 33.46 -26.13
CA ARG A 75 -15.67 33.76 -24.88
C ARG A 75 -15.71 35.25 -24.55
N ALA A 76 -14.67 35.99 -24.92
CA ALA A 76 -14.69 37.44 -24.81
C ALA A 76 -15.71 38.05 -25.78
N GLU A 77 -15.82 37.53 -27.01
CA GLU A 77 -16.84 37.96 -27.98
C GLU A 77 -18.27 37.68 -27.51
N GLU A 78 -18.54 36.52 -26.92
CA GLU A 78 -19.85 36.20 -26.33
C GLU A 78 -20.22 37.18 -25.19
N GLN A 79 -19.26 37.51 -24.31
CA GLN A 79 -19.49 38.49 -23.24
C GLN A 79 -19.67 39.91 -23.76
N VAL A 80 -18.88 40.33 -24.76
CA VAL A 80 -19.07 41.62 -25.44
C VAL A 80 -20.46 41.68 -26.06
N SER A 81 -20.92 40.64 -26.75
CA SER A 81 -22.26 40.62 -27.36
C SER A 81 -23.41 40.71 -26.35
N THR A 82 -23.17 40.28 -25.10
CA THR A 82 -24.14 40.42 -24.00
C THR A 82 -24.12 41.83 -23.38
N GLU A 83 -22.96 42.49 -23.32
CA GLU A 83 -22.80 43.84 -22.76
C GLU A 83 -23.05 44.97 -23.79
N SER A 84 -22.88 44.69 -25.10
CA SER A 84 -23.05 45.65 -26.19
C SER A 84 -24.50 45.99 -26.56
N GLU A 85 -25.51 45.25 -26.08
CA GLU A 85 -26.93 45.66 -26.22
C GLU A 85 -27.22 47.03 -25.57
N MET A 86 -26.27 47.60 -24.82
CA MET A 86 -26.40 48.83 -24.06
C MET A 86 -25.55 50.02 -24.58
N ILE A 87 -24.67 49.85 -25.60
CA ILE A 87 -23.58 50.83 -25.89
C ILE A 87 -23.32 51.05 -27.41
N CYS A 88 -22.87 52.27 -27.80
CA CYS A 88 -22.50 52.69 -29.16
C CYS A 88 -21.25 51.98 -29.73
N ILE A 89 -21.17 51.82 -31.06
CA ILE A 89 -20.15 51.02 -31.80
C ILE A 89 -18.68 51.38 -31.48
N GLN A 90 -18.36 52.65 -31.15
CA GLN A 90 -17.00 53.09 -30.83
C GLN A 90 -16.49 52.64 -29.45
N GLU A 91 -17.36 52.41 -28.47
CA GLU A 91 -16.98 51.91 -27.14
C GLU A 91 -16.75 50.38 -27.13
N GLY A 92 -17.17 49.67 -28.18
CA GLY A 92 -17.11 48.21 -28.26
C GLY A 92 -15.69 47.63 -28.34
N GLU A 93 -14.77 48.28 -29.06
CA GLU A 93 -13.37 47.81 -29.16
C GLU A 93 -12.60 47.97 -27.85
N GLU A 94 -12.79 49.09 -27.16
CA GLU A 94 -12.18 49.35 -25.85
C GLU A 94 -12.75 48.41 -24.78
N LEU A 95 -14.07 48.16 -24.82
CA LEU A 95 -14.74 47.20 -23.95
C LEU A 95 -14.21 45.78 -24.14
N LYS A 96 -14.03 45.33 -25.39
CA LYS A 96 -13.46 44.01 -25.72
C LYS A 96 -12.05 43.82 -25.15
N ALA A 97 -11.18 44.81 -25.31
CA ALA A 97 -9.82 44.76 -24.76
C ALA A 97 -9.83 44.65 -23.22
N LYS A 98 -10.72 45.40 -22.56
CA LYS A 98 -10.90 45.35 -21.10
C LYS A 98 -11.42 43.99 -20.61
N ILE A 99 -12.36 43.39 -21.33
CA ILE A 99 -12.90 42.05 -21.03
C ILE A 99 -11.82 40.98 -21.19
N ILE A 100 -11.06 41.02 -22.29
CA ILE A 100 -9.96 40.08 -22.53
C ILE A 100 -8.92 40.18 -21.42
N TYR A 101 -8.50 41.40 -21.06
CA TYR A 101 -7.57 41.62 -19.96
C TYR A 101 -8.09 41.03 -18.64
N LYS A 102 -9.35 41.31 -18.30
CA LYS A 102 -9.99 40.75 -17.09
C LYS A 102 -10.01 39.22 -17.09
N LYS A 103 -10.27 38.58 -18.24
CA LYS A 103 -10.25 37.11 -18.38
C LYS A 103 -8.85 36.53 -18.23
N ILE A 104 -7.83 37.21 -18.74
CA ILE A 104 -6.43 36.81 -18.55
C ILE A 104 -6.06 36.88 -17.07
N CYS A 105 -6.40 37.96 -16.36
CA CYS A 105 -6.21 38.06 -14.91
C CYS A 105 -6.90 36.90 -14.17
N GLN A 106 -8.15 36.59 -14.52
CA GLN A 106 -8.86 35.44 -13.93
C GLN A 106 -8.16 34.10 -14.19
N CYS A 107 -7.53 33.92 -15.35
CA CYS A 107 -6.75 32.72 -15.66
C CYS A 107 -5.46 32.64 -14.83
N ILE A 108 -4.80 33.78 -14.58
CA ILE A 108 -3.61 33.86 -13.72
C ILE A 108 -4.00 33.53 -12.27
N ASP A 109 -5.05 34.17 -11.74
CA ASP A 109 -5.55 33.90 -10.39
C ASP A 109 -5.93 32.42 -10.21
N HIS A 110 -6.54 31.82 -11.24
CA HIS A 110 -6.87 30.39 -11.24
C HIS A 110 -5.62 29.50 -11.29
N TYR A 111 -4.60 29.88 -12.05
CA TYR A 111 -3.32 29.15 -12.08
C TYR A 111 -2.62 29.18 -10.73
N ASP A 112 -2.56 30.35 -10.09
CA ASP A 112 -1.96 30.51 -8.77
C ASP A 112 -2.70 29.69 -7.71
N ALA A 113 -4.03 29.64 -7.77
CA ALA A 113 -4.84 28.79 -6.91
C ALA A 113 -4.59 27.28 -7.13
N ILE A 114 -4.40 26.84 -8.37
CA ILE A 114 -4.00 25.45 -8.66
C ILE A 114 -2.62 25.16 -8.07
N TYR A 115 -1.67 26.08 -8.24
CA TYR A 115 -0.31 25.91 -7.74
C TYR A 115 -0.28 25.79 -6.21
N GLU A 116 -1.00 26.67 -5.51
CA GLU A 116 -1.16 26.62 -4.05
C GLU A 116 -1.80 25.29 -3.60
N PHE A 117 -2.87 24.85 -4.28
CA PHE A 117 -3.50 23.56 -4.00
C PHE A 117 -2.56 22.36 -4.16
N VAL A 118 -1.75 22.34 -5.23
CA VAL A 118 -0.77 21.26 -5.47
C VAL A 118 0.32 21.27 -4.41
N LYS A 119 0.79 22.45 -4.01
CA LYS A 119 1.79 22.59 -2.95
C LYS A 119 1.26 22.08 -1.61
N ASP A 120 0.05 22.48 -1.23
CA ASP A 120 -0.60 22.01 0.01
C ASP A 120 -0.81 20.50 0.00
N LEU A 121 -1.17 19.94 -1.16
CA LEU A 121 -1.30 18.50 -1.37
C LEU A 121 0.04 17.80 -1.17
N GLU A 122 1.12 18.30 -1.75
CA GLU A 122 2.45 17.71 -1.59
C GLU A 122 2.89 17.71 -0.12
N GLU A 123 2.81 18.85 0.56
CA GLU A 123 3.21 18.99 1.96
C GLU A 123 2.39 18.08 2.90
N THR A 124 1.07 18.01 2.68
CA THR A 124 0.17 17.21 3.51
C THR A 124 0.37 15.70 3.29
N TYR A 125 0.49 15.27 2.03
CA TYR A 125 0.53 13.85 1.71
C TYR A 125 1.93 13.24 1.73
N SER A 126 3.00 14.04 1.69
CA SER A 126 4.39 13.55 1.75
C SER A 126 4.66 12.65 2.96
N LEU A 127 4.32 13.11 4.16
CA LEU A 127 4.50 12.34 5.40
C LEU A 127 3.59 11.10 5.43
N LEU A 128 2.34 11.24 4.96
CA LEU A 128 1.37 10.15 4.93
C LEU A 128 1.86 9.00 4.03
N VAL A 129 2.25 9.31 2.80
CA VAL A 129 2.77 8.35 1.82
C VAL A 129 4.05 7.69 2.34
N PHE A 130 4.97 8.46 2.93
CA PHE A 130 6.17 7.90 3.55
C PHE A 130 5.85 6.91 4.67
N SER A 131 4.95 7.28 5.59
CA SER A 131 4.57 6.44 6.72
C SER A 131 3.89 5.14 6.28
N GLN A 132 3.10 5.19 5.20
CA GLN A 132 2.45 4.04 4.57
C GLN A 132 3.45 3.03 4.01
N PHE A 133 4.45 3.49 3.25
CA PHE A 133 5.50 2.60 2.74
C PHE A 133 6.32 1.99 3.87
N PHE A 134 6.65 2.79 4.89
CA PHE A 134 7.43 2.32 6.03
C PHE A 134 6.68 1.25 6.83
N ALA A 135 5.40 1.49 7.14
CA ALA A 135 4.55 0.52 7.82
C ALA A 135 4.41 -0.78 7.01
N SER A 136 4.19 -0.67 5.70
CA SER A 136 4.10 -1.83 4.80
C SER A 136 5.37 -2.69 4.85
N ILE A 137 6.54 -2.05 4.85
CA ILE A 137 7.83 -2.74 4.93
C ILE A 137 8.00 -3.45 6.28
N ILE A 138 7.65 -2.79 7.39
CA ILE A 138 7.72 -3.42 8.72
C ILE A 138 6.81 -4.64 8.79
N VAL A 139 5.57 -4.52 8.33
CA VAL A 139 4.60 -5.65 8.33
C VAL A 139 5.17 -6.82 7.53
N ILE A 140 5.65 -6.57 6.30
CA ILE A 140 6.26 -7.61 5.47
C ILE A 140 7.44 -8.24 6.21
N CYS A 141 8.35 -7.44 6.79
CA CYS A 141 9.51 -7.92 7.52
C CYS A 141 9.12 -8.82 8.70
N VAL A 142 8.15 -8.41 9.51
CA VAL A 142 7.66 -9.18 10.66
C VAL A 142 7.00 -10.48 10.20
N CYS A 143 6.19 -10.46 9.14
CA CYS A 143 5.60 -11.66 8.57
C CYS A 143 6.67 -12.64 8.07
N SER A 144 7.67 -12.16 7.33
CA SER A 144 8.79 -13.00 6.87
C SER A 144 9.62 -13.55 8.02
N LEU A 145 9.81 -12.79 9.10
CA LEU A 145 10.52 -13.24 10.30
C LEU A 145 9.73 -14.34 11.04
N GLN A 146 8.42 -14.16 11.22
CA GLN A 146 7.55 -15.17 11.83
C GLN A 146 7.58 -16.49 11.05
N LEU A 147 7.58 -16.42 9.71
CA LEU A 147 7.72 -17.60 8.85
C LEU A 147 9.10 -18.27 8.99
N SER A 148 10.16 -17.47 9.15
CA SER A 148 11.53 -17.96 9.35
C SER A 148 11.73 -18.62 10.73
N ILE A 149 11.09 -18.09 11.79
CA ILE A 149 11.14 -18.62 13.18
C ILE A 149 10.28 -19.90 13.35
N SER A 150 10.00 -20.65 12.28
CA SER A 150 9.32 -21.96 12.26
C SER A 150 9.97 -23.08 13.12
N ASN A 151 10.88 -22.76 14.03
CA ASN A 151 11.41 -23.65 15.06
C ASN A 151 10.34 -24.11 16.07
N THR A 152 9.16 -23.48 16.10
CA THR A 152 8.03 -23.86 16.94
C THR A 152 7.62 -25.31 16.73
N ILE A 153 7.73 -25.84 15.51
CA ILE A 153 7.39 -27.23 15.18
C ILE A 153 8.38 -28.18 15.87
N THR A 154 9.67 -27.87 15.79
CA THR A 154 10.73 -28.67 16.43
C THR A 154 10.55 -28.68 17.95
N THR A 155 10.30 -27.52 18.56
CA THR A 155 10.04 -27.40 20.00
C THR A 155 8.77 -28.14 20.42
N ALA A 156 7.69 -28.07 19.63
CA ALA A 156 6.46 -28.80 19.89
C ALA A 156 6.66 -30.32 19.82
N ILE A 157 7.48 -30.81 18.88
CA ILE A 157 7.87 -32.22 18.79
C ILE A 157 8.72 -32.64 20.00
N TYR A 158 9.63 -31.79 20.47
CA TYR A 158 10.40 -32.07 21.69
C TYR A 158 9.50 -32.22 22.92
N MET A 159 8.46 -31.39 23.05
CA MET A 159 7.51 -31.45 24.16
C MET A 159 6.47 -32.57 24.04
N SER A 160 6.38 -33.27 22.91
CA SER A 160 5.32 -34.27 22.65
C SER A 160 5.61 -35.67 23.20
N GLU A 161 6.55 -35.82 24.14
CA GLU A 161 7.04 -37.11 24.65
C GLU A 161 7.35 -38.14 23.56
N TRP A 162 7.95 -37.69 22.44
CA TRP A 162 8.17 -38.49 21.22
C TRP A 162 8.97 -39.79 21.45
N TYR A 163 9.68 -39.89 22.57
CA TYR A 163 10.41 -41.08 23.01
C TYR A 163 9.48 -42.27 23.35
N ASN A 164 8.21 -42.03 23.66
CA ASN A 164 7.22 -43.08 23.97
C ASN A 164 6.51 -43.66 22.73
N PHE A 165 6.81 -43.18 21.52
CA PHE A 165 6.11 -43.61 20.30
C PHE A 165 6.73 -44.85 19.62
N ASP A 166 5.96 -45.48 18.74
CA ASP A 166 6.41 -46.58 17.87
C ASP A 166 7.55 -46.13 16.94
N GLN A 167 8.43 -47.06 16.57
CA GLN A 167 9.63 -46.82 15.79
C GLN A 167 9.34 -46.22 14.40
N LYS A 168 8.18 -46.56 13.82
CA LYS A 168 7.71 -45.97 12.56
C LYS A 168 7.35 -44.49 12.72
N SER A 169 6.71 -44.12 13.82
CA SER A 169 6.32 -42.73 14.15
C SER A 169 7.52 -41.88 14.52
N LYS A 170 8.50 -42.43 15.26
CA LYS A 170 9.77 -41.75 15.57
C LYS A 170 10.54 -41.36 14.32
N LYS A 171 10.67 -42.27 13.35
CA LYS A 171 11.33 -41.98 12.06
C LYS A 171 10.61 -40.88 11.27
N ALA A 172 9.28 -40.87 11.30
CA ALA A 172 8.49 -39.83 10.66
C ALA A 172 8.68 -38.45 11.32
N LEU A 173 8.70 -38.39 12.65
CA LEU A 173 8.96 -37.15 13.41
C LEU A 173 10.36 -36.59 13.15
N ILE A 174 11.39 -37.45 13.13
CA ILE A 174 12.76 -37.03 12.79
C ILE A 174 12.82 -36.47 11.36
N THR A 175 12.13 -37.09 10.41
CA THR A 175 12.04 -36.58 9.02
C THR A 175 11.34 -35.22 8.97
N LEU A 176 10.30 -35.03 9.78
CA LEU A 176 9.59 -33.76 9.90
C LEU A 176 10.46 -32.67 10.53
N MET A 177 11.18 -32.99 11.61
CA MET A 177 12.15 -32.07 12.25
C MET A 177 13.24 -31.67 11.26
N GLU A 178 13.77 -32.60 10.48
CA GLU A 178 14.81 -32.31 9.48
C GLU A 178 14.30 -31.44 8.33
N ARG A 179 13.03 -31.60 7.94
CA ARG A 179 12.38 -30.71 6.96
C ARG A 179 12.06 -29.34 7.53
N ALA A 180 11.65 -29.26 8.80
CA ALA A 180 11.33 -28.02 9.50
C ALA A 180 12.58 -27.15 9.78
N LYS A 181 13.79 -27.73 9.73
CA LYS A 181 15.05 -26.96 9.78
C LYS A 181 15.32 -26.12 8.53
N ARG A 182 14.57 -26.33 7.43
CA ARG A 182 14.69 -25.45 6.25
C ARG A 182 13.91 -24.17 6.54
N PRO A 183 14.55 -23.00 6.68
CA PRO A 183 13.84 -21.77 6.93
C PRO A 183 12.89 -21.49 5.75
N MET A 184 11.61 -21.27 6.04
CA MET A 184 10.67 -20.76 5.05
C MET A 184 11.00 -19.29 4.80
N MET A 185 11.94 -19.06 3.88
CA MET A 185 12.33 -17.74 3.43
C MET A 185 11.35 -17.28 2.36
N VAL A 186 10.73 -16.12 2.57
CA VAL A 186 9.91 -15.46 1.55
C VAL A 186 10.83 -14.60 0.71
N THR A 187 10.90 -14.89 -0.59
CA THR A 187 11.69 -14.12 -1.57
C THR A 187 10.79 -13.29 -2.48
N ALA A 188 11.13 -12.02 -2.67
CA ALA A 188 10.57 -11.20 -3.73
C ALA A 188 11.18 -11.60 -5.08
N GLY A 189 10.35 -12.17 -5.96
CA GLY A 189 10.74 -12.55 -7.32
C GLY A 189 11.89 -13.58 -7.42
N LYS A 190 12.21 -14.31 -6.33
CA LYS A 190 13.39 -15.20 -6.17
C LYS A 190 14.76 -14.50 -6.23
N ILE A 191 14.80 -13.16 -6.25
CA ILE A 191 16.04 -12.39 -6.39
C ILE A 191 16.41 -11.72 -5.06
N LEU A 192 15.41 -11.34 -4.25
CA LEU A 192 15.59 -10.60 -3.02
C LEU A 192 14.92 -11.31 -1.86
N ASP A 193 15.69 -11.63 -0.82
CA ASP A 193 15.13 -12.10 0.44
C ASP A 193 14.39 -10.96 1.12
N LEU A 194 13.12 -11.16 1.47
CA LEU A 194 12.34 -10.19 2.24
C LEU A 194 12.80 -10.27 3.70
N SER A 195 13.74 -9.40 4.07
CA SER A 195 14.25 -9.28 5.43
C SER A 195 14.61 -7.83 5.74
N LEU A 196 14.63 -7.49 7.03
CA LEU A 196 15.06 -6.17 7.51
C LEU A 196 16.49 -5.83 7.04
N ALA A 197 17.36 -6.84 6.96
CA ALA A 197 18.74 -6.66 6.49
C ALA A 197 18.79 -6.22 5.02
N THR A 198 17.96 -6.82 4.16
CA THR A 198 17.86 -6.45 2.74
C THR A 198 17.33 -5.02 2.59
N PHE A 199 16.34 -4.64 3.41
CA PHE A 199 15.80 -3.28 3.41
C PHE A 199 16.85 -2.23 3.83
N THR A 200 17.56 -2.45 4.94
CA THR A 200 18.65 -1.54 5.36
C THR A 200 19.74 -1.46 4.31
N MET A 201 20.06 -2.58 3.63
CA MET A 201 21.01 -2.59 2.52
C MET A 201 20.53 -1.72 1.36
N ILE A 202 19.24 -1.77 1.00
CA ILE A 202 18.66 -0.93 -0.05
C ILE A 202 18.76 0.56 0.34
N ILE A 203 18.32 0.94 1.54
CA ILE A 203 18.42 2.33 2.02
C ILE A 203 19.88 2.82 1.97
N ARG A 204 20.81 2.01 2.47
CA ARG A 204 22.23 2.39 2.52
C ARG A 204 22.81 2.60 1.12
N ARG A 205 22.41 1.79 0.13
CA ARG A 205 22.83 1.96 -1.27
C ARG A 205 22.21 3.21 -1.89
N SER A 206 20.92 3.46 -1.67
CA SER A 206 20.24 4.65 -2.17
C SER A 206 20.86 5.93 -1.59
N TYR A 207 21.10 5.97 -0.28
CA TYR A 207 21.78 7.10 0.37
C TYR A 207 23.20 7.29 -0.15
N SER A 208 23.95 6.20 -0.33
CA SER A 208 25.31 6.27 -0.90
C SER A 208 25.30 6.85 -2.32
N LEU A 209 24.30 6.53 -3.15
CA LEU A 209 24.17 7.09 -4.51
C LEU A 209 23.83 8.58 -4.46
N LEU A 210 22.89 8.98 -3.59
CA LEU A 210 22.52 10.38 -3.39
C LEU A 210 23.71 11.22 -2.92
N ALA A 211 24.45 10.75 -1.91
CA ALA A 211 25.63 11.45 -1.42
C ALA A 211 26.72 11.61 -2.49
N VAL A 212 26.88 10.63 -3.40
CA VAL A 212 27.83 10.75 -4.51
C VAL A 212 27.36 11.81 -5.52
N LEU A 213 26.07 11.87 -5.81
CA LEU A 213 25.50 12.88 -6.71
C LEU A 213 25.60 14.28 -6.13
N GLU A 214 25.29 14.48 -4.85
CA GLU A 214 25.40 15.77 -4.16
C GLU A 214 26.85 16.27 -4.04
N ASN A 215 27.85 15.38 -4.04
CA ASN A 215 29.26 15.77 -4.05
C ASN A 215 29.81 16.00 -5.47
N TYR A 216 29.02 15.77 -6.51
CA TYR A 216 29.42 15.97 -7.90
C TYR A 216 28.91 17.30 -8.49
N GLU A 217 27.87 17.89 -7.89
CA GLU A 217 27.49 19.32 -8.08
C GLU A 217 28.35 20.25 -7.23
#